data_AF-A0A1H7P0N8-F1
#
_entry.id   AF-A0A1H7P0N8-F1
#
_cell.length_a   1.000
_cell.length_b   1.000
_cell.length_c   1.000
_cell.angle_alpha   90.00
_cell.angle_beta   90.00
_cell.angle_gamma   90.00
#
_symmetry.space_group_name_H-M   'P 1'
#
loop_
_entity.id
_entity.type
_entity.pdbx_description
1 polymer ?
#
loop_
_entity_poly.entity_id
_entity_poly.type
_entity_poly.pdbx_seq_one_letter_code
_entity_poly.pdbx_strand_id
1 'polypeptide(L)'
;MRHVLFMAFLLLVPLGAMAQTLYVARTDDGYLNMRAGPGTRFDVIRRLSPGDRVDVEETLGKWYNIRLSSGERGWVSGNYLERGEKRAGNVLFVKQTSDGYLNFRAGPGTSHRILRRVYPGDRLVPLRTQGDWIAVRHATGAEGWVHGAYVSR
;
A
#
# COMPACT_ATOMS: atom_id res chain seq x y z
N MET A 1 -58.57 -32.23 7.37
CA MET A 1 -57.67 -31.20 6.81
C MET A 1 -56.65 -30.86 7.89
N ARG A 2 -55.39 -31.26 7.74
CA ARG A 2 -54.33 -31.04 8.74
C ARG A 2 -53.47 -29.89 8.25
N HIS A 3 -53.47 -28.77 8.96
CA HIS A 3 -52.59 -27.64 8.70
C HIS A 3 -51.17 -28.02 9.16
N VAL A 4 -50.21 -28.04 8.23
CA VAL A 4 -48.78 -28.11 8.55
C VAL A 4 -48.29 -26.67 8.65
N LEU A 5 -48.00 -26.23 9.88
CA LEU A 5 -47.41 -24.94 10.18
C LEU A 5 -45.92 -25.00 9.77
N PHE A 6 -45.55 -24.36 8.66
CA PHE A 6 -44.16 -24.22 8.24
C PHE A 6 -43.50 -23.16 9.12
N MET A 7 -42.72 -23.59 10.10
CA MET A 7 -41.88 -22.72 10.91
C MET A 7 -40.64 -22.34 10.07
N ALA A 8 -40.62 -21.10 9.57
CA ALA A 8 -39.46 -20.58 8.86
C ALA A 8 -38.32 -20.36 9.86
N PHE A 9 -37.30 -21.22 9.80
CA PHE A 9 -36.05 -21.05 10.55
C PHE A 9 -35.27 -19.90 9.91
N LEU A 10 -35.30 -18.72 10.53
CA LEU A 10 -34.53 -17.56 10.10
C LEU A 10 -33.05 -17.84 10.40
N LEU A 11 -32.31 -18.37 9.41
CA LEU A 11 -30.86 -18.50 9.45
C LEU A 11 -30.25 -17.09 9.51
N LEU A 12 -29.95 -16.63 10.73
CA LEU A 12 -29.09 -15.48 10.98
C LEU A 12 -27.68 -15.87 10.53
N VAL A 13 -27.36 -15.67 9.25
CA VAL A 13 -25.98 -15.76 8.78
C VAL A 13 -25.22 -14.63 9.48
N PRO A 14 -24.25 -14.90 10.36
CA PRO A 14 -23.44 -13.85 10.90
C PRO A 14 -22.71 -13.18 9.73
N LEU A 15 -23.05 -11.92 9.45
CA LEU A 15 -22.25 -11.04 8.62
C LEU A 15 -20.90 -10.89 9.33
N GLY A 16 -19.97 -11.81 9.06
CA GLY A 16 -18.61 -11.68 9.49
C GLY A 16 -18.11 -10.33 9.00
N ALA A 17 -17.77 -9.43 9.94
CA ALA A 17 -17.13 -8.17 9.59
C ALA A 17 -15.81 -8.53 8.90
N MET A 18 -15.79 -8.42 7.57
CA MET A 18 -14.59 -8.61 6.79
C MET A 18 -13.66 -7.46 7.15
N ALA A 19 -12.59 -7.74 7.90
CA ALA A 19 -11.58 -6.74 8.21
C ALA A 19 -11.06 -6.13 6.91
N GLN A 20 -11.13 -4.81 6.78
CA GLN A 20 -10.68 -4.13 5.56
C GLN A 20 -9.16 -4.10 5.55
N THR A 21 -8.53 -4.83 4.63
CA THR A 21 -7.07 -4.74 4.46
C THR A 21 -6.71 -3.42 3.78
N LEU A 22 -5.89 -2.63 4.47
CA LEU A 22 -5.26 -1.41 3.97
C LEU A 22 -3.75 -1.52 4.11
N TYR A 23 -3.05 -0.47 3.69
CA TYR A 23 -1.62 -0.38 3.83
C TYR A 23 -1.21 1.00 4.32
N VAL A 24 -0.09 1.05 5.06
CA VAL A 24 0.49 2.31 5.54
C VAL A 24 1.00 3.12 4.35
N ALA A 25 0.42 4.30 4.14
CA ALA A 25 0.83 5.23 3.10
C ALA A 25 2.22 5.82 3.40
N ARG A 26 2.84 6.42 2.38
CA ARG A 26 4.08 7.19 2.59
C ARG A 26 3.76 8.47 3.35
N THR A 27 4.50 8.74 4.42
CA THR A 27 4.41 9.97 5.23
C THR A 27 5.72 10.74 5.13
N ASP A 28 5.70 12.04 5.44
CA ASP A 28 6.91 12.88 5.44
C ASP A 28 7.95 12.39 6.45
N ASP A 29 7.49 11.89 7.60
CA ASP A 29 8.33 11.30 8.66
C ASP A 29 8.86 9.90 8.31
N GLY A 30 8.34 9.27 7.25
CA GLY A 30 8.72 7.93 6.83
C GLY A 30 8.19 6.78 7.71
N TYR A 31 7.30 7.07 8.67
CA TYR A 31 6.61 6.07 9.49
C TYR A 31 5.20 6.52 9.90
N LEU A 32 4.40 5.58 10.39
CA LEU A 32 3.10 5.82 11.03
C LEU A 32 3.12 5.30 12.47
N ASN A 33 2.75 6.16 13.43
CA ASN A 33 2.63 5.74 14.82
C ASN A 33 1.35 4.92 15.04
N MET A 34 1.51 3.72 15.59
CA MET A 34 0.46 2.91 16.18
C MET A 34 0.41 3.18 17.67
N ARG A 35 -0.79 3.46 18.19
CA ARG A 35 -1.02 3.95 19.55
C ARG A 35 -1.91 3.02 20.35
N ALA A 36 -1.81 3.12 21.67
CA ALA A 36 -2.63 2.33 22.61
C ALA A 36 -4.13 2.67 22.54
N GLY A 37 -4.51 3.86 22.03
CA GLY A 37 -5.90 4.30 21.93
C GLY A 37 -6.14 5.30 20.80
N PRO A 38 -7.42 5.61 20.49
CA PRO A 38 -7.81 6.49 19.41
C PRO A 38 -7.54 7.97 19.77
N GLY A 39 -6.37 8.47 19.41
CA GLY A 39 -5.99 9.86 19.66
C GLY A 39 -4.50 10.07 19.80
N THR A 40 -4.03 11.30 19.62
CA THR A 40 -2.62 11.66 19.77
C THR A 40 -2.14 11.72 21.22
N ARG A 41 -3.08 11.75 22.19
CA ARG A 41 -2.79 11.72 23.63
C ARG A 41 -2.43 10.34 24.18
N PHE A 42 -2.70 9.28 23.42
CA PHE A 42 -2.38 7.91 23.83
C PHE A 42 -0.94 7.57 23.44
N ASP A 43 -0.30 6.72 24.23
CA ASP A 43 1.09 6.32 24.02
C ASP A 43 1.30 5.66 22.66
N VAL A 44 2.47 5.92 22.08
CA VAL A 44 2.93 5.22 20.88
C VAL A 44 3.49 3.87 21.31
N ILE A 45 2.90 2.79 20.81
CA ILE A 45 3.30 1.41 21.13
C ILE A 45 4.14 0.78 20.02
N ARG A 46 4.05 1.32 18.79
CA ARG A 46 4.85 0.85 17.64
C ARG A 46 4.93 1.92 16.54
N ARG A 47 5.98 1.85 15.71
CA ARG A 47 6.08 2.56 14.43
C ARG A 47 5.94 1.58 13.28
N LEU A 48 5.07 1.90 12.32
CA LEU A 48 4.83 1.13 11.11
C LEU A 48 5.52 1.80 9.92
N SER A 49 6.01 0.98 8.99
CA SER A 49 6.71 1.45 7.79
C SER A 49 5.73 1.64 6.63
N PRO A 50 5.94 2.63 5.75
CA PRO A 50 5.22 2.73 4.49
C PRO A 50 5.34 1.42 3.72
N GLY A 51 4.20 0.77 3.46
CA GLY A 51 4.24 -0.58 2.90
C GLY A 51 3.45 -1.58 3.73
N ASP A 52 3.49 -1.42 5.06
CA ASP A 52 2.97 -2.41 5.98
C ASP A 52 1.49 -2.69 5.72
N ARG A 53 1.16 -3.97 5.65
CA ARG A 53 -0.21 -4.46 5.54
C ARG A 53 -0.87 -4.39 6.91
N VAL A 54 -2.05 -3.81 6.95
CA VAL A 54 -2.87 -3.73 8.17
C VAL A 54 -4.28 -4.20 7.87
N ASP A 55 -4.87 -4.97 8.77
CA ASP A 55 -6.28 -5.33 8.69
C ASP A 55 -7.06 -4.44 9.67
N VAL A 56 -8.00 -3.63 9.16
CA VAL A 56 -8.84 -2.75 9.99
C VAL A 56 -9.94 -3.58 10.64
N GLU A 57 -9.98 -3.59 11.97
CA GLU A 57 -10.98 -4.31 12.77
C GLU A 57 -12.05 -3.36 13.33
N GLU A 58 -11.70 -2.11 13.64
CA GLU A 58 -12.62 -1.11 14.19
C GLU A 58 -12.31 0.30 13.67
N THR A 59 -13.31 1.18 13.64
CA THR A 59 -13.15 2.59 13.25
C THR A 59 -13.86 3.51 14.24
N LEU A 60 -13.12 4.46 14.80
CA LEU A 60 -13.64 5.52 15.65
C LEU A 60 -13.21 6.90 15.12
N GLY A 61 -14.13 7.56 14.42
CA GLY A 61 -13.83 8.83 13.73
C GLY A 61 -12.71 8.66 12.70
N LYS A 62 -11.58 9.36 12.89
CA LYS A 62 -10.39 9.27 12.01
C LYS A 62 -9.35 8.24 12.47
N TRP A 63 -9.64 7.47 13.51
CA TRP A 63 -8.72 6.49 14.12
C TRP A 63 -9.21 5.09 13.87
N TYR A 64 -8.35 4.24 13.35
CA TYR A 64 -8.67 2.86 12.97
C TYR A 64 -7.91 1.92 13.90
N ASN A 65 -8.63 1.01 14.54
CA ASN A 65 -7.99 -0.11 15.22
C ASN A 65 -7.60 -1.13 14.16
N ILE A 66 -6.31 -1.47 14.13
CA ILE A 66 -5.74 -2.37 13.13
C ILE A 66 -5.09 -3.57 13.80
N ARG A 67 -5.05 -4.68 13.08
CA ARG A 67 -4.30 -5.87 13.41
C ARG A 67 -3.15 -6.04 12.40
N LEU A 68 -1.94 -6.27 12.93
CA LEU A 68 -0.76 -6.61 12.14
C LEU A 68 -0.72 -8.12 11.84
N SER A 69 0.14 -8.53 10.90
CA SER A 69 0.41 -9.95 10.63
C SER A 69 0.97 -10.70 11.84
N SER A 70 1.65 -9.99 12.77
CA SER A 70 2.11 -10.53 14.06
C SER A 70 0.97 -10.82 15.04
N GLY A 71 -0.26 -10.37 14.75
CA GLY A 71 -1.41 -10.44 15.66
C GLY A 71 -1.51 -9.27 16.65
N GLU A 72 -0.52 -8.37 16.67
CA GLU A 72 -0.53 -7.17 17.50
C GLU A 72 -1.62 -6.19 17.03
N ARG A 73 -2.23 -5.48 17.98
CA ARG A 73 -3.31 -4.53 17.74
C ARG A 73 -2.99 -3.15 18.26
N GLY A 74 -3.53 -2.13 17.60
CA GLY A 74 -3.42 -0.75 18.05
C GLY A 74 -4.15 0.21 17.13
N TRP A 75 -4.13 1.48 17.49
CA TRP A 75 -4.84 2.55 16.80
C TRP A 75 -3.91 3.38 15.94
N VAL A 76 -4.29 3.60 14.69
CA VAL A 76 -3.58 4.47 13.74
C VAL A 76 -4.52 5.51 13.17
N SER A 77 -4.00 6.64 12.67
CA SER A 77 -4.86 7.57 11.94
C SER A 77 -5.13 7.02 10.54
N GLY A 78 -6.41 6.87 10.19
CA GLY A 78 -6.86 6.37 8.88
C GLY A 78 -6.44 7.26 7.70
N ASN A 79 -6.10 8.53 7.95
CA ASN A 79 -5.57 9.45 6.94
C ASN A 79 -4.24 8.96 6.32
N TYR A 80 -3.51 8.10 7.03
CA TYR A 80 -2.23 7.54 6.59
C TYR A 80 -2.36 6.08 6.15
N LEU A 81 -3.58 5.63 5.84
CA LEU A 81 -3.85 4.33 5.27
C LEU A 81 -4.38 4.48 3.83
N GLU A 82 -4.00 3.54 2.98
CA GLU A 82 -4.41 3.50 1.57
C GLU A 82 -4.85 2.10 1.16
N ARG A 83 -5.79 2.02 0.21
CA ARG A 83 -6.18 0.74 -0.40
C ARG A 83 -5.04 0.19 -1.25
N GLY A 84 -4.88 -1.13 -1.28
CA GLY A 84 -3.90 -1.80 -2.15
C GLY A 84 -4.08 -1.45 -3.63
N GLU A 85 -5.31 -1.16 -4.06
CA GLU A 85 -5.61 -0.69 -5.42
C GLU A 85 -5.03 0.69 -5.73
N LYS A 86 -4.89 1.61 -4.75
CA LYS A 86 -4.16 2.87 -4.97
C LYS A 86 -2.66 2.63 -5.21
N ARG A 87 -2.11 1.54 -4.68
CA ARG A 87 -0.75 1.07 -4.99
C ARG A 87 -0.67 0.37 -6.34
N ALA A 88 -1.72 -0.38 -6.70
CA ALA A 88 -1.78 -1.12 -7.97
C ALA A 88 -2.17 -0.23 -9.18
N GLY A 89 -2.90 0.86 -8.95
CA GLY A 89 -3.34 1.82 -9.98
C GLY A 89 -2.29 2.88 -10.33
N ASN A 90 -1.19 2.91 -9.57
CA ASN A 90 0.03 3.57 -9.99
C ASN A 90 1.00 2.47 -10.39
N VAL A 91 0.76 1.80 -11.51
CA VAL A 91 1.79 0.96 -12.13
C VAL A 91 2.32 1.74 -13.33
N LEU A 92 3.62 1.63 -13.53
CA LEU A 92 4.30 2.17 -14.68
C LEU A 92 4.86 1.01 -15.50
N PHE A 93 4.76 1.13 -16.81
CA PHE A 93 5.37 0.23 -17.77
C PHE A 93 6.50 0.96 -18.48
N VAL A 94 7.62 0.27 -18.66
CA VAL A 94 8.74 0.81 -19.45
C VAL A 94 8.29 0.91 -20.91
N LYS A 95 8.44 2.10 -21.50
CA LYS A 95 8.15 2.34 -22.92
C LYS A 95 9.19 1.67 -23.80
N GLN A 96 8.82 1.40 -25.05
CA GLN A 96 9.81 1.13 -26.10
C GLN A 96 10.70 2.37 -26.29
N THR A 97 12.01 2.18 -26.26
CA THR A 97 13.04 3.21 -26.51
C THR A 97 13.91 2.77 -27.69
N SER A 98 14.61 3.71 -28.33
CA SER A 98 15.53 3.40 -29.43
C SER A 98 16.65 2.42 -29.03
N ASP A 99 17.08 2.48 -27.76
CA ASP A 99 18.10 1.58 -27.22
C ASP A 99 17.55 0.19 -26.82
N GLY A 100 16.22 0.02 -26.79
CA GLY A 100 15.56 -1.22 -26.37
C GLY A 100 15.57 -1.47 -24.86
N TYR A 101 16.06 -0.52 -24.06
CA TYR A 101 16.08 -0.60 -22.60
C TYR A 101 15.99 0.78 -21.95
N LEU A 102 15.74 0.78 -20.63
CA LEU A 102 15.80 1.94 -19.77
C LEU A 102 16.78 1.69 -18.62
N ASN A 103 17.64 2.68 -18.35
CA ASN A 103 18.59 2.60 -17.23
C ASN A 103 17.86 2.77 -15.89
N PHE A 104 18.04 1.77 -15.01
CA PHE A 104 17.58 1.77 -13.63
C PHE A 104 18.71 2.22 -12.73
N ARG A 105 18.60 3.41 -12.11
CA ARG A 105 19.72 4.11 -11.47
C ARG A 105 19.61 4.17 -9.95
N ALA A 106 20.76 4.37 -9.30
CA ALA A 106 20.85 4.47 -7.83
C ALA A 106 20.22 5.77 -7.28
N GLY A 107 20.09 6.81 -8.11
CA GLY A 107 19.54 8.10 -7.72
C GLY A 107 18.94 8.86 -8.91
N PRO A 108 18.30 10.00 -8.64
CA PRO A 108 17.65 10.83 -9.65
C PRO A 108 18.70 11.62 -10.43
N GLY A 109 19.00 11.19 -11.66
CA GLY A 109 19.93 11.90 -12.55
C GLY A 109 20.80 10.96 -13.38
N THR A 110 21.31 11.45 -14.51
CA THR A 110 22.19 10.70 -15.41
C THR A 110 23.60 10.47 -14.85
N SER A 111 24.02 11.24 -13.86
CA SER A 111 25.30 11.09 -13.15
C SER A 111 25.29 9.94 -12.14
N HIS A 112 24.12 9.44 -11.73
CA HIS A 112 24.03 8.34 -10.78
C HIS A 112 24.36 7.00 -11.43
N ARG A 113 25.06 6.15 -10.67
CA ARG A 113 25.35 4.74 -11.01
C ARG A 113 24.13 4.03 -11.58
N ILE A 114 24.33 3.34 -12.70
CA ILE A 114 23.35 2.39 -13.26
C ILE A 114 23.40 1.13 -12.40
N LEU A 115 22.26 0.74 -11.83
CA LEU A 115 22.09 -0.51 -11.09
C LEU A 115 21.87 -1.69 -12.04
N ARG A 116 21.03 -1.47 -13.06
CA ARG A 116 20.69 -2.45 -14.12
C ARG A 116 19.95 -1.77 -15.26
N ARG A 117 19.61 -2.57 -16.28
CA ARG A 117 18.67 -2.22 -17.33
C ARG A 117 17.31 -2.86 -17.03
N VAL A 118 16.24 -2.16 -17.36
CA VAL A 118 14.86 -2.67 -17.42
C VAL A 118 14.37 -2.56 -18.86
N TYR A 119 13.48 -3.43 -19.25
CA TYR A 119 13.08 -3.63 -20.65
C TYR A 119 11.64 -3.19 -20.89
N PRO A 120 11.28 -2.84 -22.13
CA PRO A 120 9.92 -2.45 -22.47
C PRO A 120 8.88 -3.45 -21.98
N GLY A 121 7.81 -2.94 -21.36
CA GLY A 121 6.77 -3.75 -20.73
C GLY A 121 7.07 -4.17 -19.29
N ASP A 122 8.30 -3.96 -18.77
CA ASP A 122 8.60 -4.23 -17.36
C ASP A 122 7.68 -3.41 -16.45
N ARG A 123 7.13 -4.10 -15.45
CA ARG A 123 6.22 -3.54 -14.46
C ARG A 123 7.00 -2.87 -13.33
N LEU A 124 6.69 -1.59 -13.10
CA LEU A 124 7.32 -0.74 -12.10
C LEU A 124 6.25 -0.16 -11.17
N VAL A 125 6.48 -0.24 -9.86
CA VAL A 125 5.64 0.42 -8.85
C VAL A 125 6.32 1.72 -8.44
N PRO A 126 5.80 2.90 -8.79
CA PRO A 126 6.34 4.18 -8.37
C PRO A 126 6.21 4.36 -6.86
N LEU A 127 7.27 4.89 -6.28
CA LEU A 127 7.45 5.09 -4.85
C LEU A 127 7.49 6.58 -4.49
N ARG A 128 8.17 7.41 -5.30
CA ARG A 128 8.23 8.87 -5.18
C ARG A 128 8.76 9.49 -6.48
N THR A 129 8.56 10.79 -6.65
CA THR A 129 9.07 11.58 -7.78
C THR A 129 9.98 12.70 -7.30
N GLN A 130 11.07 12.97 -8.02
CA GLN A 130 11.99 14.08 -7.80
C GLN A 130 12.39 14.67 -9.17
N GLY A 131 11.84 15.84 -9.49
CA GLY A 131 11.92 16.38 -10.85
C GLY A 131 11.35 15.39 -11.87
N ASP A 132 12.07 15.18 -12.98
CA ASP A 132 11.66 14.23 -14.02
C ASP A 132 11.97 12.77 -13.68
N TRP A 133 12.47 12.48 -12.48
CA TRP A 133 12.87 11.13 -12.05
C TRP A 133 11.86 10.53 -11.10
N ILE A 134 11.58 9.24 -11.30
CA ILE A 134 10.65 8.47 -10.50
C ILE A 134 11.43 7.34 -9.83
N ALA A 135 11.42 7.32 -8.50
CA ALA A 135 11.84 6.16 -7.73
C ALA A 135 10.76 5.08 -7.88
N VAL A 136 11.15 3.88 -8.25
CA VAL A 136 10.23 2.77 -8.52
C VAL A 136 10.79 1.47 -7.92
N ARG A 137 9.88 0.53 -7.65
CA ARG A 137 10.19 -0.86 -7.32
C ARG A 137 9.87 -1.75 -8.51
N HIS A 138 10.87 -2.50 -8.97
CA HIS A 138 10.74 -3.51 -10.02
C HIS A 138 10.05 -4.78 -9.48
N ALA A 139 9.48 -5.60 -10.36
CA ALA A 139 8.80 -6.85 -10.00
C ALA A 139 9.70 -7.82 -9.19
N THR A 140 11.02 -7.75 -9.37
CA THR A 140 12.01 -8.53 -8.59
C THR A 140 12.22 -8.01 -7.16
N GLY A 141 11.51 -6.96 -6.74
CA GLY A 141 11.69 -6.29 -5.46
C GLY A 141 12.81 -5.24 -5.40
N ALA A 142 13.59 -5.08 -6.48
CA ALA A 142 14.67 -4.08 -6.53
C ALA A 142 14.10 -2.65 -6.60
N GLU A 143 14.69 -1.73 -5.84
CA GLU A 143 14.32 -0.30 -5.85
C GLU A 143 15.41 0.57 -6.48
N GLY A 144 15.01 1.62 -7.19
CA GLY A 144 15.89 2.48 -7.97
C GLY A 144 15.11 3.57 -8.71
N TRP A 145 15.78 4.31 -9.60
CA TRP A 145 15.22 5.47 -10.27
C TRP A 145 15.21 5.31 -11.78
N VAL A 146 14.12 5.76 -12.41
CA VAL A 146 13.95 5.84 -13.86
C VAL A 146 13.47 7.24 -14.26
N HIS A 147 13.77 7.66 -15.48
CA HIS A 147 13.31 8.96 -15.98
C HIS A 147 11.87 8.85 -16.51
N GLY A 148 10.99 9.74 -16.06
CA GLY A 148 9.54 9.70 -16.26
C GLY A 148 9.10 9.72 -17.73
N ALA A 149 9.89 10.34 -18.61
CA ALA A 149 9.60 10.35 -20.05
C ALA A 149 9.54 8.94 -20.67
N TYR A 150 10.23 7.95 -20.10
CA TYR A 150 10.37 6.59 -20.65
C TYR A 150 9.44 5.57 -19.98
N VAL A 151 8.44 6.02 -19.24
CA VAL A 151 7.45 5.17 -18.59
C VAL A 151 6.03 5.68 -18.85
N SER A 152 5.05 4.78 -18.93
CA SER A 152 3.63 5.08 -19.09
C SER A 152 2.79 4.35 -18.06
N ARG A 153 1.57 4.81 -17.83
CA ARG A 153 0.58 4.06 -17.05
C ARG A 153 0.03 2.88 -17.84
#